data_AF-N4XBR0-F1
#
_entry.id   AF-N4XBR0-F1
#
_cell.length_a   1.000
_cell.length_b   1.000
_cell.length_c   1.000
_cell.angle_alpha   90.00
_cell.angle_beta   90.00
_cell.angle_gamma   90.00
#
_symmetry.space_group_name_H-M   'P 1'
#
loop_
_entity.id
_entity.type
_entity.pdbx_description
1 polymer ?
#
loop_
_entity_poly.entity_id
_entity_poly.type
_entity_poly.pdbx_seq_one_letter_code
_entity_poly.pdbx_strand_id
1 'polypeptide(L)'
;MSELEKRLVRKLDCFILVYCCAAYFFNYLDRSAFSNAYVSGLKESLNLHGNQYSILLSMFTAGSCTGQIPHALIIQKVAPRFWLPFTLIVWSGLTMCSAACKTYAKLCVVRFLQGFFEASLYSGTIYILGSWYKPLEIAKRTAIFTAIGQIGSMFAGVMMTAMNQSLHGQSSLAGWQWVFIINGAMGIPFGIFGLLFFPNLPESPNTPYLSKEEIQLALDRLPPKRDWGHDISLKSLAKRLLGKPDIYILSLYSMIGCALEAIVLQGLFLLWMKANIEQFPSYATTTYPLGVQAVSIVSNIGAGYIIDLTNRRIPMVILAGVLQLLVAILLLVPNLSTAGVLFAFYLAGTSYIVNPVMYGWASIICQRNGDDASRSVILYIMSMVQSILYTFWGIAFYPATDAPYWKKGYITMIVVVFAFFGSTAAVQWLDTRSKITASSEAEVVYIESETADDRNKKD
;
A
#
# COMPACT_ATOMS: atom_id res chain seq x y z
N MET A 1 11.99 -8.33 25.91
CA MET A 1 10.58 -8.65 25.58
C MET A 1 10.15 -9.80 26.48
N SER A 2 9.14 -9.60 27.32
CA SER A 2 8.62 -10.64 28.24
C SER A 2 8.03 -11.81 27.43
N GLU A 3 7.99 -13.03 27.97
CA GLU A 3 7.37 -14.18 27.28
C GLU A 3 5.88 -13.94 27.00
N LEU A 4 5.18 -13.25 27.90
CA LEU A 4 3.79 -12.83 27.69
C LEU A 4 3.65 -11.87 26.50
N GLU A 5 4.60 -10.95 26.36
CA GLU A 5 4.65 -9.98 25.26
C GLU A 5 4.94 -10.66 23.92
N LYS A 6 5.87 -11.63 23.89
CA LYS A 6 6.13 -12.44 22.68
C LYS A 6 4.90 -13.24 22.26
N ARG A 7 4.18 -13.83 23.22
CA ARG A 7 2.94 -14.59 22.97
C ARG A 7 1.84 -13.69 22.40
N LEU A 8 1.64 -12.51 22.99
CA LEU A 8 0.70 -11.51 22.50
C LEU A 8 1.01 -11.14 21.04
N VAL A 9 2.26 -10.73 20.76
CA VAL A 9 2.68 -10.34 19.41
C VAL A 9 2.47 -11.47 18.40
N ARG A 10 2.79 -12.72 18.76
CA ARG A 10 2.57 -13.87 17.88
C ARG A 10 1.09 -14.10 17.56
N LYS A 11 0.19 -13.91 18.53
CA LYS A 11 -1.26 -13.98 18.29
C LYS A 11 -1.72 -12.86 17.37
N LEU A 12 -1.28 -11.63 17.62
CA LEU A 12 -1.60 -10.48 16.77
C LEU A 12 -1.13 -10.72 15.33
N ASP A 13 0.10 -11.22 15.15
CA ASP A 13 0.64 -11.55 13.84
C ASP A 13 -0.20 -12.64 13.15
N CYS A 14 -0.62 -13.68 13.87
CA CYS A 14 -1.41 -14.78 13.32
C CYS A 14 -2.82 -14.36 12.87
N PHE A 15 -3.50 -13.46 13.60
CA PHE A 15 -4.88 -13.09 13.30
C PHE A 15 -4.99 -11.79 12.48
N ILE A 16 -4.27 -10.74 12.86
CA ILE A 16 -4.36 -9.43 12.20
C ILE A 16 -3.51 -9.43 10.93
N LEU A 17 -2.23 -9.75 11.06
CA LEU A 17 -1.29 -9.61 9.95
C LEU A 17 -1.63 -10.60 8.84
N VAL A 18 -1.86 -11.88 9.16
CA VAL A 18 -2.24 -12.89 8.15
C VAL A 18 -3.51 -12.47 7.39
N TYR A 19 -4.54 -11.98 8.09
CA TYR A 19 -5.76 -11.53 7.43
C TYR A 19 -5.51 -10.34 6.49
N CYS A 20 -4.84 -9.30 6.99
CA CYS A 20 -4.52 -8.12 6.19
C CYS A 20 -3.66 -8.49 4.96
N CYS A 21 -2.69 -9.38 5.14
CA CYS A 21 -1.87 -9.91 4.08
C CYS A 21 -2.69 -10.70 3.05
N ALA A 22 -3.60 -11.57 3.49
CA ALA A 22 -4.49 -12.30 2.59
C ALA A 22 -5.40 -11.36 1.79
N ALA A 23 -5.99 -10.35 2.45
CA ALA A 23 -6.80 -9.34 1.77
C ALA A 23 -5.98 -8.55 0.73
N TYR A 24 -4.72 -8.23 1.03
CA TYR A 24 -3.83 -7.52 0.10
C TYR A 24 -3.28 -8.40 -1.03
N PHE A 25 -3.17 -9.71 -0.79
CA PHE A 25 -2.93 -10.69 -1.83
C PHE A 25 -4.07 -10.65 -2.86
N PHE A 26 -5.34 -10.74 -2.42
CA PHE A 26 -6.49 -10.67 -3.32
C PHE A 26 -6.60 -9.32 -4.04
N ASN A 27 -6.23 -8.24 -3.36
CA ASN A 27 -6.17 -6.90 -3.95
C ASN A 27 -5.28 -6.85 -5.21
N TYR A 28 -4.03 -7.30 -5.08
CA TYR A 28 -3.09 -7.30 -6.21
C TYR A 28 -3.39 -8.39 -7.24
N LEU A 29 -3.98 -9.50 -6.80
CA LEU A 29 -4.51 -10.54 -7.67
C LEU A 29 -5.54 -9.95 -8.64
N ASP A 30 -6.53 -9.20 -8.12
CA ASP A 30 -7.60 -8.59 -8.92
C ASP A 30 -7.09 -7.55 -9.92
N ARG A 31 -6.15 -6.70 -9.50
CA ARG A 31 -5.52 -5.68 -10.37
C ARG A 31 -4.76 -6.31 -11.53
N SER A 32 -3.97 -7.33 -11.22
CA SER A 32 -3.15 -8.03 -12.20
C SER A 32 -4.01 -8.87 -13.14
N ALA A 33 -5.04 -9.52 -12.59
CA ALA A 33 -6.00 -10.29 -13.36
C ALA A 33 -6.74 -9.45 -14.41
N PHE A 34 -7.10 -8.20 -14.12
CA PHE A 34 -7.70 -7.33 -15.12
C PHE A 34 -6.77 -7.03 -16.30
N SER A 35 -5.50 -6.71 -15.99
CA SER A 35 -4.50 -6.42 -17.01
C SER A 35 -4.25 -7.63 -17.91
N ASN A 36 -4.26 -8.83 -17.34
CA ASN A 36 -4.10 -10.07 -18.09
C ASN A 36 -5.38 -10.43 -18.88
N ALA A 37 -6.57 -10.27 -18.28
CA ALA A 37 -7.87 -10.46 -18.93
C ALA A 37 -8.02 -9.60 -20.19
N TYR A 38 -7.49 -8.38 -20.17
CA TYR A 38 -7.45 -7.48 -21.33
C TYR A 38 -6.79 -8.14 -22.55
N VAL A 39 -5.64 -8.79 -22.35
CA VAL A 39 -4.85 -9.42 -23.42
C VAL A 39 -5.46 -10.76 -23.87
N SER A 40 -6.32 -11.37 -23.05
CA SER A 40 -6.82 -12.73 -23.24
C SER A 40 -8.23 -12.82 -23.84
N GLY A 41 -8.78 -11.74 -24.39
CA GLY A 41 -10.07 -11.76 -25.05
C GLY A 41 -11.06 -10.70 -24.58
N LEU A 42 -10.80 -9.99 -23.47
CA LEU A 42 -11.70 -8.92 -23.01
C LEU A 42 -11.77 -7.78 -24.03
N LYS A 43 -10.64 -7.45 -24.68
CA LYS A 43 -10.57 -6.42 -25.71
C LYS A 43 -11.49 -6.77 -26.90
N GLU A 44 -11.43 -7.99 -27.37
CA GLU A 44 -12.20 -8.49 -28.50
C GLU A 44 -13.68 -8.66 -28.13
N SER A 45 -13.97 -9.15 -26.91
CA SER A 45 -15.34 -9.39 -26.45
C SER A 45 -16.17 -8.11 -26.28
N LEU A 46 -15.53 -7.00 -25.92
CA LEU A 46 -16.17 -5.69 -25.74
C LEU A 46 -15.88 -4.71 -26.89
N ASN A 47 -15.16 -5.13 -27.94
CA ASN A 47 -14.68 -4.27 -29.01
C ASN A 47 -14.02 -2.98 -28.48
N LEU A 48 -13.04 -3.13 -27.58
CA LEU A 48 -12.34 -2.00 -26.98
C LEU A 48 -11.36 -1.38 -27.98
N HIS A 49 -11.50 -0.09 -28.23
CA HIS A 49 -10.70 0.68 -29.20
C HIS A 49 -9.91 1.82 -28.53
N GLY A 50 -8.73 2.11 -29.10
CA GLY A 50 -7.90 3.25 -28.71
C GLY A 50 -7.57 3.29 -27.22
N ASN A 51 -7.83 4.45 -26.58
CA ASN A 51 -7.48 4.72 -25.19
C ASN A 51 -8.48 4.15 -24.15
N GLN A 52 -9.47 3.36 -24.55
CA GLN A 52 -10.50 2.85 -23.64
C GLN A 52 -9.92 1.98 -22.51
N TYR A 53 -8.86 1.21 -22.76
CA TYR A 53 -8.18 0.45 -21.70
C TYR A 53 -7.57 1.37 -20.64
N SER A 54 -6.86 2.41 -21.06
CA SER A 54 -6.28 3.41 -20.17
C SER A 54 -7.36 4.14 -19.38
N ILE A 55 -8.51 4.45 -20.00
CA ILE A 55 -9.64 5.05 -19.29
C ILE A 55 -10.21 4.10 -18.23
N LEU A 56 -10.34 2.80 -18.50
CA LEU A 56 -10.80 1.82 -17.51
C LEU A 56 -9.87 1.75 -16.29
N LEU A 57 -8.55 1.80 -16.51
CA LEU A 57 -7.58 1.88 -15.43
C LEU A 57 -7.71 3.19 -14.65
N SER A 58 -7.86 4.32 -15.36
CA SER A 58 -8.08 5.63 -14.73
C SER A 58 -9.39 5.71 -13.94
N MET A 59 -10.48 5.07 -14.40
CA MET A 59 -11.75 5.01 -13.66
C MET A 59 -11.60 4.27 -12.34
N PHE A 60 -10.83 3.19 -12.33
CA PHE A 60 -10.47 2.48 -11.10
C PHE A 60 -9.66 3.40 -10.16
N THR A 61 -8.63 4.08 -10.66
CA THR A 61 -7.85 5.02 -9.85
C THR A 61 -8.68 6.20 -9.35
N ALA A 62 -9.60 6.72 -10.15
CA ALA A 62 -10.53 7.78 -9.74
C ALA A 62 -11.47 7.31 -8.62
N GLY A 63 -11.99 6.08 -8.73
CA GLY A 63 -12.73 5.42 -7.66
C GLY A 63 -11.90 5.34 -6.39
N SER A 64 -10.65 4.89 -6.50
CA SER A 64 -9.76 4.81 -5.35
C SER A 64 -9.48 6.17 -4.72
N CYS A 65 -9.18 7.21 -5.50
CA CYS A 65 -8.92 8.55 -4.99
C CYS A 65 -10.14 9.14 -4.26
N THR A 66 -11.34 9.00 -4.86
CA THR A 66 -12.58 9.47 -4.24
C THR A 66 -12.96 8.70 -2.98
N GLY A 67 -12.57 7.41 -2.91
CA GLY A 67 -12.77 6.56 -1.75
C GLY A 67 -11.90 6.92 -0.55
N GLN A 68 -10.68 7.43 -0.72
CA GLN A 68 -9.74 7.59 0.40
C GLN A 68 -10.28 8.46 1.55
N ILE A 69 -10.83 9.63 1.25
CA ILE A 69 -11.33 10.55 2.29
C ILE A 69 -12.58 10.00 3.02
N PRO A 70 -13.63 9.51 2.33
CA PRO A 70 -14.75 8.85 2.98
C PRO A 70 -14.33 7.68 3.87
N HIS A 71 -13.45 6.80 3.39
CA HIS A 71 -13.02 5.63 4.14
C HIS A 71 -12.21 6.02 5.39
N ALA A 72 -11.41 7.10 5.30
CA ALA A 72 -10.67 7.64 6.46
C ALA A 72 -11.59 8.10 7.60
N LEU A 73 -12.79 8.59 7.27
CA LEU A 73 -13.80 9.02 8.25
C LEU A 73 -14.66 7.84 8.72
N ILE A 74 -15.01 6.92 7.81
CA ILE A 74 -15.85 5.76 8.15
C ILE A 74 -15.11 4.83 9.12
N ILE A 75 -13.80 4.61 8.95
CA ILE A 75 -13.02 3.74 9.85
C ILE A 75 -12.95 4.25 11.31
N GLN A 76 -13.26 5.53 11.53
CA GLN A 76 -13.37 6.13 12.86
C GLN A 76 -14.76 5.94 13.48
N LYS A 77 -15.81 5.81 12.64
CA LYS A 77 -17.20 5.61 13.08
C LYS A 77 -17.60 4.14 13.17
N VAL A 78 -17.09 3.33 12.24
CA VAL A 78 -17.39 1.92 12.09
C VAL A 78 -16.16 1.14 12.48
N ALA A 79 -16.34 0.19 13.41
CA ALA A 79 -15.28 -0.68 13.87
C ALA A 79 -14.57 -1.36 12.67
N PRO A 80 -13.22 -1.33 12.61
CA PRO A 80 -12.46 -1.93 11.51
C PRO A 80 -12.77 -3.41 11.26
N ARG A 81 -13.21 -4.14 12.31
CA ARG A 81 -13.72 -5.51 12.25
C ARG A 81 -14.85 -5.72 11.25
N PHE A 82 -15.76 -4.77 11.13
CA PHE A 82 -16.85 -4.89 10.16
C PHE A 82 -16.46 -4.26 8.84
N TRP A 83 -15.78 -3.10 8.90
CA TRP A 83 -15.53 -2.30 7.72
C TRP A 83 -14.56 -2.94 6.73
N LEU A 84 -13.38 -3.41 7.16
CA LEU A 84 -12.41 -4.01 6.23
C LEU A 84 -12.95 -5.28 5.55
N PRO A 85 -13.54 -6.24 6.29
CA PRO A 85 -14.07 -7.44 5.65
C PRO A 85 -15.30 -7.15 4.79
N PHE A 86 -16.15 -6.18 5.17
CA PHE A 86 -17.25 -5.74 4.32
C PHE A 86 -16.74 -5.20 2.98
N THR A 87 -15.72 -4.32 2.99
CA THR A 87 -15.14 -3.82 1.74
C THR A 87 -14.58 -4.96 0.88
N LEU A 88 -13.94 -5.98 1.50
CA LEU A 88 -13.44 -7.18 0.81
C LEU A 88 -14.56 -7.95 0.11
N ILE A 89 -15.67 -8.21 0.79
CA ILE A 89 -16.82 -8.92 0.20
C ILE A 89 -17.42 -8.10 -0.95
N VAL A 90 -17.62 -6.80 -0.75
CA VAL A 90 -18.23 -5.93 -1.75
C VAL A 90 -17.35 -5.81 -3.00
N TRP A 91 -16.05 -5.56 -2.85
CA TRP A 91 -15.16 -5.48 -4.02
C TRP A 91 -15.06 -6.84 -4.72
N SER A 92 -15.04 -7.94 -3.98
CA SER A 92 -14.98 -9.29 -4.57
C SER A 92 -16.25 -9.59 -5.38
N GLY A 93 -17.41 -9.16 -4.88
CA GLY A 93 -18.67 -9.17 -5.60
C GLY A 93 -18.60 -8.35 -6.90
N LEU A 94 -18.08 -7.13 -6.83
CA LEU A 94 -17.89 -6.26 -8.00
C LEU A 94 -16.90 -6.86 -9.02
N THR A 95 -15.85 -7.54 -8.56
CA THR A 95 -14.93 -8.30 -9.42
C THR A 95 -15.70 -9.37 -10.19
N MET A 96 -16.55 -10.17 -9.54
CA MET A 96 -17.41 -11.14 -10.25
C MET A 96 -18.40 -10.47 -11.21
N CYS A 97 -19.00 -9.33 -10.82
CA CYS A 97 -19.89 -8.56 -11.69
C CYS A 97 -19.19 -8.06 -12.96
N SER A 98 -17.86 -7.87 -12.93
CA SER A 98 -17.07 -7.51 -14.11
C SER A 98 -17.14 -8.58 -15.21
N ALA A 99 -17.28 -9.87 -14.85
CA ALA A 99 -17.45 -10.96 -15.81
C ALA A 99 -18.77 -10.86 -16.60
N ALA A 100 -19.82 -10.30 -15.98
CA ALA A 100 -21.14 -10.15 -16.59
C ALA A 100 -21.28 -8.87 -17.44
N CYS A 101 -20.26 -8.00 -17.45
CA CYS A 101 -20.30 -6.73 -18.18
C CYS A 101 -20.15 -6.93 -19.69
N LYS A 102 -21.21 -6.63 -20.45
CA LYS A 102 -21.23 -6.69 -21.92
C LYS A 102 -20.97 -5.35 -22.62
N THR A 103 -20.77 -4.27 -21.87
CA THR A 103 -20.66 -2.92 -22.42
C THR A 103 -19.57 -2.13 -21.70
N TYR A 104 -18.81 -1.35 -22.46
CA TYR A 104 -17.75 -0.48 -21.94
C TYR A 104 -18.22 0.42 -20.77
N ALA A 105 -19.39 1.07 -20.93
CA ALA A 105 -19.93 1.95 -19.89
C ALA A 105 -20.23 1.22 -18.57
N LYS A 106 -20.79 0.01 -18.64
CA LYS A 106 -21.07 -0.82 -17.45
C LYS A 106 -19.76 -1.22 -16.76
N LEU A 107 -18.75 -1.61 -17.54
CA LEU A 107 -17.44 -1.95 -17.02
C LEU A 107 -16.75 -0.74 -16.35
N CYS A 108 -16.91 0.47 -16.90
CA CYS A 108 -16.40 1.70 -16.27
C CYS A 108 -17.03 1.96 -14.89
N VAL A 109 -18.34 1.78 -14.76
CA VAL A 109 -19.05 1.96 -13.47
C VAL A 109 -18.59 0.93 -12.45
N VAL A 110 -18.52 -0.35 -12.84
CA VAL A 110 -18.04 -1.41 -11.94
C VAL A 110 -16.60 -1.16 -11.51
N ARG A 111 -15.73 -0.72 -12.44
CA ARG A 111 -14.33 -0.35 -12.15
C ARG A 111 -14.21 0.79 -11.15
N PHE A 112 -15.03 1.83 -11.30
CA PHE A 112 -15.07 2.94 -10.36
C PHE A 112 -15.48 2.49 -8.96
N LEU A 113 -16.58 1.72 -8.85
CA LEU A 113 -17.06 1.21 -7.56
C LEU A 113 -16.06 0.25 -6.93
N GLN A 114 -15.42 -0.62 -7.73
CA GLN A 114 -14.38 -1.52 -7.24
C GLN A 114 -13.23 -0.71 -6.64
N GLY A 115 -12.71 0.29 -7.37
CA GLY A 115 -11.65 1.17 -6.87
C GLY A 115 -12.05 1.93 -5.60
N PHE A 116 -13.31 2.37 -5.50
CA PHE A 116 -13.85 3.07 -4.33
C PHE A 116 -13.78 2.21 -3.06
N PHE A 117 -14.31 0.99 -3.07
CA PHE A 117 -14.28 0.11 -1.90
C PHE A 117 -12.88 -0.42 -1.59
N GLU A 118 -12.07 -0.63 -2.63
CA GLU A 118 -10.71 -1.14 -2.50
C GLU A 118 -9.75 -0.14 -1.82
N ALA A 119 -10.03 1.17 -1.92
CA ALA A 119 -9.23 2.24 -1.31
C ALA A 119 -9.07 2.09 0.22
N SER A 120 -10.03 1.45 0.88
CA SER A 120 -10.02 1.24 2.32
C SER A 120 -8.86 0.37 2.80
N LEU A 121 -8.46 -0.62 2.00
CA LEU A 121 -7.67 -1.75 2.48
C LEU A 121 -6.27 -1.34 2.90
N TYR A 122 -5.55 -0.61 2.04
CA TYR A 122 -4.15 -0.28 2.28
C TYR A 122 -4.00 0.64 3.48
N SER A 123 -4.59 1.84 3.41
CA SER A 123 -4.53 2.86 4.45
C SER A 123 -5.15 2.36 5.76
N GLY A 124 -6.27 1.62 5.68
CA GLY A 124 -6.93 1.02 6.84
C GLY A 124 -6.08 -0.05 7.52
N THR A 125 -5.36 -0.87 6.76
CA THR A 125 -4.41 -1.83 7.33
C THR A 125 -3.26 -1.12 8.07
N ILE A 126 -2.64 -0.10 7.45
CA ILE A 126 -1.55 0.66 8.10
C ILE A 126 -2.03 1.34 9.38
N TYR A 127 -3.27 1.86 9.36
CA TYR A 127 -3.91 2.42 10.54
C TYR A 127 -4.01 1.38 11.67
N ILE A 128 -4.62 0.22 11.40
CA ILE A 128 -4.80 -0.86 12.39
C ILE A 128 -3.48 -1.41 12.89
N LEU A 129 -2.49 -1.60 12.01
CA LEU A 129 -1.17 -2.06 12.42
C LEU A 129 -0.56 -1.09 13.43
N GLY A 130 -0.57 0.21 13.19
CA GLY A 130 -0.06 1.13 14.22
C GLY A 130 -1.01 1.41 15.38
N SER A 131 -2.22 0.82 15.40
CA SER A 131 -3.07 0.81 16.60
C SER A 131 -2.79 -0.37 17.52
N TRP A 132 -2.19 -1.46 17.02
CA TRP A 132 -1.91 -2.68 17.79
C TRP A 132 -0.43 -2.91 18.08
N TYR A 133 0.46 -2.46 17.20
CA TYR A 133 1.90 -2.73 17.26
C TYR A 133 2.70 -1.53 17.74
N LYS A 134 3.85 -1.79 18.36
CA LYS A 134 4.81 -0.75 18.75
C LYS A 134 5.46 -0.10 17.53
N PRO A 135 5.97 1.15 17.65
CA PRO A 135 6.74 1.82 16.60
C PRO A 135 7.87 0.99 15.98
N LEU A 136 8.55 0.17 16.80
CA LEU A 136 9.64 -0.71 16.38
C LEU A 136 9.17 -1.99 15.68
N GLU A 137 7.89 -2.34 15.83
CA GLU A 137 7.30 -3.58 15.30
C GLU A 137 6.58 -3.34 13.95
N ILE A 138 6.14 -2.11 13.70
CA ILE A 138 5.34 -1.75 12.52
C ILE A 138 6.12 -1.92 11.22
N ALA A 139 7.40 -1.52 11.17
CA ALA A 139 8.15 -1.44 9.90
C ALA A 139 8.28 -2.80 9.21
N LYS A 140 8.74 -3.84 9.92
CA LYS A 140 8.78 -5.22 9.38
C LYS A 140 7.40 -5.74 8.96
N ARG A 141 6.34 -5.44 9.71
CA ARG A 141 4.98 -5.94 9.43
C ARG A 141 4.38 -5.27 8.20
N THR A 142 4.61 -3.96 8.05
CA THR A 142 4.29 -3.22 6.84
C THR A 142 5.09 -3.74 5.64
N ALA A 143 6.36 -4.11 5.81
CA ALA A 143 7.17 -4.70 4.75
C ALA A 143 6.63 -6.07 4.30
N ILE A 144 6.27 -6.95 5.24
CA ILE A 144 5.62 -8.25 4.94
C ILE A 144 4.29 -8.03 4.20
N PHE A 145 3.45 -7.13 4.71
CA PHE A 145 2.17 -6.79 4.10
C PHE A 145 2.32 -6.32 2.66
N THR A 146 3.21 -5.35 2.40
CA THR A 146 3.44 -4.80 1.06
C THR A 146 4.10 -5.82 0.11
N ALA A 147 4.98 -6.69 0.61
CA ALA A 147 5.60 -7.75 -0.18
C ALA A 147 4.58 -8.78 -0.69
N ILE A 148 3.54 -9.07 0.09
CA ILE A 148 2.50 -10.03 -0.30
C ILE A 148 1.64 -9.53 -1.48
N GLY A 149 1.53 -8.22 -1.67
CA GLY A 149 0.94 -7.66 -2.89
C GLY A 149 1.68 -8.11 -4.14
N GLN A 150 3.02 -8.09 -4.10
CA GLN A 150 3.84 -8.54 -5.24
C GLN A 150 3.72 -10.04 -5.49
N ILE A 151 3.60 -10.84 -4.42
CA ILE A 151 3.31 -12.28 -4.53
C ILE A 151 1.94 -12.50 -5.21
N GLY A 152 0.93 -11.69 -4.85
CA GLY A 152 -0.39 -11.71 -5.49
C GLY A 152 -0.32 -11.44 -6.99
N SER A 153 0.46 -10.43 -7.41
CA SER A 153 0.70 -10.14 -8.83
C SER A 153 1.38 -11.28 -9.57
N MET A 154 2.40 -11.92 -8.96
CA MET A 154 3.07 -13.08 -9.55
C MET A 154 2.09 -14.26 -9.72
N PHE A 155 1.29 -14.54 -8.68
CA PHE A 155 0.30 -15.61 -8.71
C PHE A 155 -0.77 -15.38 -9.78
N ALA A 156 -1.23 -14.13 -9.96
CA ALA A 156 -2.22 -13.78 -10.98
C ALA A 156 -1.76 -14.15 -12.41
N GLY A 157 -0.49 -13.90 -12.73
CA GLY A 157 0.08 -14.22 -14.05
C GLY A 157 0.15 -15.73 -14.32
N VAL A 158 0.55 -16.50 -13.30
CA VAL A 158 0.61 -17.96 -13.39
C VAL A 158 -0.79 -18.56 -13.49
N MET A 159 -1.71 -18.13 -12.62
CA MET A 159 -3.10 -18.57 -12.61
C MET A 159 -3.77 -18.31 -13.96
N MET A 160 -3.58 -17.12 -14.53
CA MET A 160 -4.07 -16.77 -15.86
C MET A 160 -3.58 -17.73 -16.95
N THR A 161 -2.28 -18.01 -16.95
CA THR A 161 -1.66 -18.89 -17.95
C THR A 161 -2.25 -20.30 -17.88
N ALA A 162 -2.38 -20.84 -16.66
CA ALA A 162 -3.01 -22.12 -16.42
C ALA A 162 -4.48 -22.14 -16.86
N MET A 163 -5.25 -21.10 -16.50
CA MET A 163 -6.67 -21.00 -16.85
C MET A 163 -6.90 -20.93 -18.36
N ASN A 164 -6.11 -20.15 -19.08
CA ASN A 164 -6.19 -20.11 -20.53
C ASN A 164 -5.92 -21.50 -21.12
N GLN A 165 -4.85 -22.17 -20.72
CA GLN A 165 -4.53 -23.51 -21.22
C GLN A 165 -5.62 -24.56 -20.92
N SER A 166 -6.26 -24.50 -19.75
CA SER A 166 -7.24 -25.51 -19.32
C SER A 166 -8.68 -25.22 -19.74
N LEU A 167 -9.10 -23.95 -19.84
CA LEU A 167 -10.50 -23.57 -20.08
C LEU A 167 -10.80 -23.04 -21.50
N HIS A 168 -9.81 -22.91 -22.39
CA HIS A 168 -10.08 -22.59 -23.79
C HIS A 168 -10.94 -23.68 -24.45
N GLY A 169 -12.21 -23.35 -24.76
CA GLY A 169 -13.11 -24.16 -25.59
C GLY A 169 -14.05 -25.12 -24.86
N GLN A 170 -13.99 -25.25 -23.53
CA GLN A 170 -14.82 -26.21 -22.78
C GLN A 170 -16.13 -25.64 -22.19
N SER A 171 -16.34 -24.31 -22.23
CA SER A 171 -17.53 -23.66 -21.66
C SER A 171 -18.08 -22.55 -22.57
N SER A 172 -19.34 -22.16 -22.36
CA SER A 172 -19.97 -21.02 -23.06
C SER A 172 -19.44 -19.64 -22.65
N LEU A 173 -18.64 -19.57 -21.59
CA LEU A 173 -18.02 -18.34 -21.08
C LEU A 173 -16.60 -18.20 -21.64
N ALA A 174 -16.22 -16.96 -21.95
CA ALA A 174 -14.86 -16.66 -22.39
C ALA A 174 -13.87 -16.81 -21.23
N GLY A 175 -12.61 -17.21 -21.52
CA GLY A 175 -11.59 -17.46 -20.50
C GLY A 175 -11.38 -16.29 -19.52
N TRP A 176 -11.46 -15.04 -20.01
CA TRP A 176 -11.35 -13.84 -19.18
C TRP A 176 -12.50 -13.68 -18.16
N GLN A 177 -13.70 -14.18 -18.47
CA GLN A 177 -14.86 -14.12 -17.56
C GLN A 177 -14.65 -15.06 -16.38
N TRP A 178 -14.11 -16.24 -16.62
CA TRP A 178 -13.74 -17.18 -15.55
C TRP A 178 -12.70 -16.60 -14.61
N VAL A 179 -11.71 -15.86 -15.13
CA VAL A 179 -10.70 -15.22 -14.28
C VAL A 179 -11.35 -14.29 -13.25
N PHE A 180 -12.31 -13.46 -13.66
CA PHE A 180 -13.03 -12.58 -12.74
C PHE A 180 -13.94 -13.33 -11.77
N ILE A 181 -14.63 -14.38 -12.23
CA ILE A 181 -15.50 -15.19 -11.37
C ILE A 181 -14.68 -15.89 -10.28
N ILE A 182 -13.59 -16.57 -10.65
CA ILE A 182 -12.78 -17.33 -9.70
C ILE A 182 -12.09 -16.39 -8.72
N ASN A 183 -11.51 -15.28 -9.18
CA ASN A 183 -10.83 -14.33 -8.28
C ASN A 183 -11.78 -13.74 -7.24
N GLY A 184 -12.97 -13.28 -7.67
CA GLY A 184 -13.97 -12.77 -6.74
C GLY A 184 -14.54 -13.85 -5.82
N ALA A 185 -14.74 -15.07 -6.32
CA ALA A 185 -15.20 -16.19 -5.51
C ALA A 185 -14.18 -16.61 -4.44
N MET A 186 -12.87 -16.51 -4.71
CA MET A 186 -11.83 -16.77 -3.71
C MET A 186 -11.80 -15.71 -2.61
N GLY A 187 -12.10 -14.44 -2.92
CA GLY A 187 -12.08 -13.34 -1.96
C GLY A 187 -13.24 -13.38 -0.93
N ILE A 188 -14.43 -13.86 -1.32
CA ILE A 188 -15.63 -13.86 -0.46
C ILE A 188 -15.46 -14.69 0.82
N PRO A 189 -15.00 -15.97 0.78
CA PRO A 189 -14.78 -16.75 1.99
C PRO A 189 -13.81 -16.08 2.97
N PHE A 190 -12.76 -15.44 2.46
CA PHE A 190 -11.82 -14.68 3.29
C PHE A 190 -12.48 -13.43 3.89
N GLY A 191 -13.34 -12.74 3.15
CA GLY A 191 -14.18 -11.66 3.68
C GLY A 191 -15.08 -12.12 4.83
N ILE A 192 -15.77 -13.26 4.66
CA ILE A 192 -16.62 -13.84 5.71
C ILE A 192 -15.79 -14.25 6.93
N PHE A 193 -14.63 -14.88 6.72
CA PHE A 193 -13.69 -15.20 7.78
C PHE A 193 -13.25 -13.95 8.55
N GLY A 194 -13.00 -12.84 7.83
CA GLY A 194 -12.69 -11.55 8.44
C GLY A 194 -13.79 -11.02 9.36
N LEU A 195 -15.06 -11.08 8.93
CA LEU A 195 -16.18 -10.63 9.78
C LEU A 195 -16.25 -11.40 11.10
N LEU A 196 -15.94 -12.69 11.07
CA LEU A 196 -15.98 -13.58 12.24
C LEU A 196 -14.78 -13.39 13.16
N PHE A 197 -13.55 -13.37 12.63
CA PHE A 197 -12.32 -13.49 13.41
C PHE A 197 -11.47 -12.21 13.51
N PHE A 198 -11.72 -11.20 12.68
CA PHE A 198 -10.90 -9.99 12.71
C PHE A 198 -11.13 -9.19 13.99
N PRO A 199 -10.09 -8.73 14.70
CA PRO A 199 -10.26 -8.02 15.95
C PRO A 199 -10.72 -6.58 15.73
N ASN A 200 -11.32 -6.01 16.77
CA ASN A 200 -11.58 -4.58 16.82
C ASN A 200 -10.30 -3.79 17.17
N LEU A 201 -10.41 -2.50 17.42
CA LEU A 201 -9.36 -1.72 18.07
C LEU A 201 -9.13 -2.20 19.52
N PRO A 202 -7.92 -2.00 20.09
CA PRO A 202 -7.57 -2.51 21.43
C PRO A 202 -8.45 -1.95 22.56
N GLU A 203 -9.17 -0.85 22.35
CA GLU A 203 -10.09 -0.21 23.31
C GLU A 203 -11.43 -0.94 23.47
N SER A 204 -11.87 -1.68 22.45
CA SER A 204 -13.12 -2.45 22.51
C SER A 204 -12.91 -3.86 21.96
N PRO A 205 -12.06 -4.67 22.62
CA PRO A 205 -11.66 -5.98 22.12
C PRO A 205 -12.76 -6.98 22.40
N ASN A 206 -13.71 -7.08 21.47
CA ASN A 206 -14.56 -8.26 21.39
C ASN A 206 -13.83 -9.36 20.61
N THR A 207 -12.75 -9.88 21.19
CA THR A 207 -11.83 -10.85 20.56
C THR A 207 -11.81 -12.16 21.33
N PRO A 208 -12.28 -13.28 20.76
CA PRO A 208 -12.37 -14.55 21.47
C PRO A 208 -11.01 -15.21 21.78
N TYR A 209 -9.91 -14.74 21.19
CA TYR A 209 -8.58 -15.35 21.30
C TYR A 209 -7.56 -14.56 22.15
N LEU A 210 -7.93 -13.39 22.68
CA LEU A 210 -7.09 -12.58 23.58
C LEU A 210 -7.67 -12.57 25.00
N SER A 211 -6.82 -12.81 26.00
CA SER A 211 -7.14 -12.64 27.42
C SER A 211 -7.28 -11.17 27.79
N LYS A 212 -8.03 -10.86 28.85
CA LYS A 212 -8.11 -9.50 29.43
C LYS A 212 -6.73 -8.97 29.84
N GLU A 213 -5.85 -9.83 30.35
CA GLU A 213 -4.47 -9.48 30.70
C GLU A 213 -3.64 -9.13 29.46
N GLU A 214 -3.84 -9.85 28.36
CA GLU A 214 -3.17 -9.61 27.08
C GLU A 214 -3.64 -8.29 26.45
N ILE A 215 -4.92 -7.95 26.62
CA ILE A 215 -5.50 -6.68 26.19
C ILE A 215 -4.94 -5.52 27.01
N GLN A 216 -4.91 -5.63 28.34
CA GLN A 216 -4.35 -4.59 29.18
C GLN A 216 -2.87 -4.35 28.85
N LEU A 217 -2.11 -5.43 28.68
CA LEU A 217 -0.73 -5.35 28.21
C LEU A 217 -0.61 -4.66 26.84
N ALA A 218 -1.57 -4.85 25.93
CA ALA A 218 -1.57 -4.16 24.64
C ALA A 218 -1.81 -2.64 24.80
N LEU A 219 -2.72 -2.24 25.69
CA LEU A 219 -3.01 -0.83 25.99
C LEU A 219 -1.82 -0.15 26.67
N ASP A 220 -1.24 -0.78 27.69
CA ASP A 220 -0.09 -0.23 28.45
C ASP A 220 1.17 -0.04 27.59
N ARG A 221 1.26 -0.76 26.46
CA ARG A 221 2.39 -0.70 25.52
C ARG A 221 2.32 0.48 24.56
N LEU A 222 1.15 1.11 24.41
CA LEU A 222 0.90 2.16 23.43
C LEU A 222 0.91 3.53 24.14
N PRO A 223 1.29 4.62 23.44
CA PRO A 223 1.21 5.95 24.03
C PRO A 223 -0.24 6.28 24.44
N PRO A 224 -0.43 6.99 25.57
CA PRO A 224 -1.77 7.34 26.04
C PRO A 224 -2.49 8.17 24.96
N LYS A 225 -3.71 7.75 24.63
CA LYS A 225 -4.56 8.48 23.68
C LYS A 225 -5.23 9.64 24.38
N ARG A 226 -5.39 10.75 23.66
CA ARG A 226 -6.08 11.94 24.19
C ARG A 226 -7.59 11.73 24.08
N ASP A 227 -8.34 12.18 25.08
CA ASP A 227 -9.81 12.03 25.12
C ASP A 227 -10.53 12.66 23.90
N TRP A 228 -9.93 13.68 23.29
CA TRP A 228 -10.43 14.34 22.07
C TRP A 228 -9.88 13.75 20.74
N GLY A 229 -9.04 12.72 20.82
CA GLY A 229 -8.39 12.09 19.67
C GLY A 229 -9.37 11.41 18.70
N HIS A 230 -10.57 11.07 19.20
CA HIS A 230 -11.69 10.49 18.45
C HIS A 230 -12.76 11.52 18.00
N ASP A 231 -12.53 12.83 18.15
CA ASP A 231 -13.48 13.83 17.63
C ASP A 231 -13.47 13.86 16.09
N ILE A 232 -14.57 13.38 15.49
CA ILE A 232 -14.78 13.25 14.03
C ILE A 232 -15.52 14.47 13.45
N SER A 233 -15.75 15.53 14.24
CA SER A 233 -16.44 16.71 13.72
C SER A 233 -15.64 17.36 12.58
N LEU A 234 -16.22 17.39 11.37
CA LEU A 234 -15.52 17.74 10.13
C LEU A 234 -14.82 19.11 10.19
N LYS A 235 -15.44 20.09 10.86
CA LYS A 235 -14.87 21.43 11.05
C LYS A 235 -13.67 21.43 11.99
N SER A 236 -13.74 20.70 13.11
CA SER A 236 -12.64 20.53 14.08
C SER A 236 -11.48 19.79 13.44
N LEU A 237 -11.77 18.66 12.78
CA LEU A 237 -10.78 17.81 12.13
C LEU A 237 -10.08 18.54 10.97
N ALA A 238 -10.82 19.26 10.12
CA ALA A 238 -10.22 20.05 9.05
C ALA A 238 -9.30 21.16 9.59
N LYS A 239 -9.71 21.86 10.65
CA LYS A 239 -8.88 22.89 11.30
C LYS A 239 -7.61 22.29 11.92
N ARG A 240 -7.73 21.13 12.58
CA ARG A 240 -6.61 20.37 13.17
C ARG A 240 -5.64 19.83 12.12
N LEU A 241 -6.14 19.37 10.98
CA LEU A 241 -5.35 18.82 9.88
C LEU A 241 -4.62 19.92 9.09
N LEU A 242 -5.36 20.94 8.63
CA LEU A 242 -4.81 22.00 7.78
C LEU A 242 -3.83 22.91 8.53
N GLY A 243 -3.95 23.01 9.86
CA GLY A 243 -3.04 23.77 10.70
C GLY A 243 -1.72 23.06 11.05
N LYS A 244 -1.60 21.75 10.79
CA LYS A 244 -0.39 20.98 11.10
C LYS A 244 0.51 20.83 9.86
N PRO A 245 1.83 21.07 9.97
CA PRO A 245 2.75 20.86 8.85
C PRO A 245 2.85 19.37 8.46
N ASP A 246 2.47 18.46 9.35
CA ASP A 246 2.53 17.01 9.22
C ASP A 246 1.85 16.53 7.92
N ILE A 247 0.64 17.03 7.62
CA ILE A 247 -0.10 16.64 6.41
C ILE A 247 0.66 17.00 5.14
N TYR A 248 1.26 18.20 5.07
CA TYR A 248 1.92 18.68 3.85
C TYR A 248 3.25 17.96 3.64
N ILE A 249 4.06 17.85 4.70
CA ILE A 249 5.38 17.22 4.62
C ILE A 249 5.24 15.73 4.34
N LEU A 250 4.36 15.02 5.05
CA LEU A 250 4.15 13.59 4.85
C LEU A 250 3.48 13.29 3.51
N SER A 251 2.52 14.10 3.05
CA SER A 251 1.93 13.91 1.71
C SER A 251 2.94 14.14 0.59
N LEU A 252 3.76 15.19 0.69
CA LEU A 252 4.82 15.48 -0.28
C LEU A 252 5.87 14.36 -0.30
N TYR A 253 6.31 13.91 0.88
CA TYR A 253 7.21 12.77 0.99
C TYR A 253 6.61 11.51 0.36
N SER A 254 5.31 11.32 0.54
CA SER A 254 4.56 10.20 -0.05
C SER A 254 4.49 10.23 -1.57
N MET A 255 4.32 11.42 -2.13
CA MET A 255 4.31 11.66 -3.57
C MET A 255 5.69 11.36 -4.17
N ILE A 256 6.76 11.93 -3.60
CA ILE A 256 8.12 11.75 -4.10
C ILE A 256 8.60 10.30 -3.92
N GLY A 257 8.24 9.67 -2.79
CA GLY A 257 8.57 8.27 -2.54
C GLY A 257 7.96 7.33 -3.58
N CYS A 258 6.69 7.51 -3.94
CA CYS A 258 6.05 6.70 -4.98
C CYS A 258 6.63 6.97 -6.38
N ALA A 259 7.11 8.19 -6.67
CA ALA A 259 7.77 8.48 -7.94
C ALA A 259 9.04 7.63 -8.17
N LEU A 260 9.73 7.20 -7.11
CA LEU A 260 10.87 6.28 -7.20
C LEU A 260 10.47 4.86 -7.66
N GLU A 261 9.20 4.50 -7.54
CA GLU A 261 8.69 3.19 -7.97
C GLU A 261 8.16 3.22 -9.42
N ALA A 262 8.26 4.36 -10.11
CA ALA A 262 7.66 4.56 -11.43
C ALA A 262 8.09 3.53 -12.48
N ILE A 263 9.37 3.11 -12.49
CA ILE A 263 9.88 2.16 -13.49
C ILE A 263 9.15 0.81 -13.39
N VAL A 264 8.92 0.34 -12.16
CA VAL A 264 8.26 -0.95 -11.93
C VAL A 264 6.75 -0.81 -12.05
N LEU A 265 6.16 0.21 -11.43
CA LEU A 265 4.70 0.42 -11.42
C LEU A 265 4.14 0.67 -12.82
N GLN A 266 4.87 1.36 -13.70
CA GLN A 266 4.43 1.60 -15.08
C GLN A 266 4.69 0.41 -16.03
N GLY A 267 5.27 -0.68 -15.53
CA GLY A 267 5.53 -1.87 -16.35
C GLY A 267 6.51 -1.63 -17.49
N LEU A 268 7.49 -0.73 -17.31
CA LEU A 268 8.45 -0.37 -18.37
C LEU A 268 9.23 -1.57 -18.89
N PHE A 269 9.55 -2.51 -18.01
CA PHE A 269 10.28 -3.71 -18.40
C PHE A 269 9.45 -4.58 -19.37
N LEU A 270 8.14 -4.70 -19.14
CA LEU A 270 7.24 -5.40 -20.04
C LEU A 270 7.20 -4.70 -21.41
N LEU A 271 7.12 -3.36 -21.43
CA LEU A 271 7.12 -2.58 -22.67
C LEU A 271 8.44 -2.71 -23.42
N TRP A 272 9.57 -2.71 -22.72
CA TRP A 272 10.90 -2.92 -23.30
C TRP A 272 11.04 -4.32 -23.90
N MET A 273 10.57 -5.36 -23.21
CA MET A 273 10.56 -6.74 -23.71
C MET A 273 9.69 -6.88 -24.98
N LYS A 274 8.53 -6.22 -25.01
CA LYS A 274 7.66 -6.23 -26.20
C LYS A 274 8.29 -5.54 -27.41
N ALA A 275 9.04 -4.46 -27.19
CA ALA A 275 9.76 -3.78 -28.27
C ALA A 275 10.94 -4.60 -28.82
N ASN A 276 11.49 -5.53 -28.03
CA ASN A 276 12.62 -6.39 -28.40
C ASN A 276 12.21 -7.85 -28.59
N ILE A 277 10.95 -8.10 -29.01
CA ILE A 277 10.38 -9.45 -29.04
C ILE A 277 11.14 -10.43 -29.94
N GLU A 278 11.83 -9.96 -30.97
CA GLU A 278 12.62 -10.79 -31.89
C GLU A 278 13.86 -11.43 -31.21
N GLN A 279 14.34 -10.85 -30.11
CA GLN A 279 15.51 -11.33 -29.38
C GLN A 279 15.17 -12.37 -28.31
N PHE A 280 13.88 -12.57 -28.02
CA PHE A 280 13.44 -13.36 -26.88
C PHE A 280 12.38 -14.39 -27.27
N PRO A 281 12.36 -15.56 -26.60
CA PRO A 281 11.26 -16.51 -26.75
C PRO A 281 9.90 -15.87 -26.39
N SER A 282 8.82 -16.30 -27.03
CA SER A 282 7.47 -15.73 -26.83
C SER A 282 7.00 -15.73 -25.37
N TYR A 283 7.44 -16.70 -24.55
CA TYR A 283 7.11 -16.79 -23.12
C TYR A 283 7.95 -15.87 -22.21
N ALA A 284 9.08 -15.36 -22.69
CA ALA A 284 10.00 -14.57 -21.87
C ALA A 284 9.41 -13.20 -21.51
N THR A 285 8.55 -12.65 -22.37
CA THR A 285 7.88 -11.35 -22.15
C THR A 285 7.00 -11.34 -20.89
N THR A 286 6.44 -12.48 -20.50
CA THR A 286 5.61 -12.60 -19.29
C THR A 286 6.38 -13.14 -18.10
N THR A 287 7.39 -13.98 -18.34
CA THR A 287 8.13 -14.66 -17.26
C THR A 287 9.24 -13.79 -16.68
N TYR A 288 10.01 -13.07 -17.51
CA TYR A 288 11.15 -12.29 -17.02
C TYR A 288 10.73 -11.13 -16.10
N PRO A 289 9.63 -10.39 -16.37
CA PRO A 289 9.16 -9.38 -15.44
C PRO A 289 8.82 -9.88 -14.04
N LEU A 290 8.53 -11.17 -13.87
CA LEU A 290 8.30 -11.77 -12.55
C LEU A 290 9.55 -11.71 -11.66
N GLY A 291 10.75 -11.73 -12.25
CA GLY A 291 12.00 -11.59 -11.49
C GLY A 291 12.15 -10.20 -10.87
N VAL A 292 11.60 -9.15 -11.49
CA VAL A 292 11.57 -7.80 -10.86
C VAL A 292 10.75 -7.85 -9.59
N GLN A 293 9.60 -8.52 -9.60
CA GLN A 293 8.76 -8.69 -8.42
C GLN A 293 9.43 -9.52 -7.33
N ALA A 294 10.20 -10.54 -7.70
CA ALA A 294 11.01 -11.30 -6.73
C ALA A 294 12.04 -10.41 -6.04
N VAL A 295 12.75 -9.54 -6.79
CA VAL A 295 13.69 -8.57 -6.20
C VAL A 295 12.96 -7.56 -5.32
N SER A 296 11.78 -7.08 -5.74
CA SER A 296 10.92 -6.21 -4.93
C SER A 296 10.55 -6.84 -3.59
N ILE A 297 10.17 -8.12 -3.57
CA ILE A 297 9.82 -8.85 -2.35
C ILE A 297 11.02 -8.95 -1.41
N VAL A 298 12.16 -9.41 -1.91
CA VAL A 298 13.38 -9.62 -1.10
C VAL A 298 13.90 -8.30 -0.55
N SER A 299 13.98 -7.27 -1.38
CA SER A 299 14.47 -5.95 -0.97
C SER A 299 13.55 -5.29 0.07
N ASN A 300 12.23 -5.37 -0.13
CA ASN A 300 11.24 -4.83 0.78
C ASN A 300 11.27 -5.51 2.17
N ILE A 301 11.22 -6.84 2.20
CA ILE A 301 11.32 -7.61 3.46
C ILE A 301 12.67 -7.39 4.15
N GLY A 302 13.77 -7.38 3.38
CA GLY A 302 15.11 -7.13 3.88
C GLY A 302 15.23 -5.76 4.53
N ALA A 303 14.72 -4.71 3.88
CA ALA A 303 14.70 -3.37 4.46
C ALA A 303 13.87 -3.30 5.75
N GLY A 304 12.66 -3.90 5.76
CA GLY A 304 11.84 -3.97 6.96
C GLY A 304 12.56 -4.66 8.13
N TYR A 305 13.25 -5.76 7.86
CA TYR A 305 14.01 -6.50 8.88
C TYR A 305 15.20 -5.69 9.42
N ILE A 306 15.97 -5.03 8.55
CA ILE A 306 17.13 -4.24 8.98
C ILE A 306 16.69 -2.97 9.73
N ILE A 307 15.56 -2.36 9.37
CA ILE A 307 14.99 -1.21 10.10
C ILE A 307 14.60 -1.63 11.51
N ASP A 308 13.95 -2.78 11.67
CA ASP A 308 13.60 -3.32 12.99
C ASP A 308 14.85 -3.62 13.84
N LEU A 309 15.92 -4.18 13.23
CA LEU A 309 17.16 -4.50 13.94
C LEU A 309 17.96 -3.26 14.34
N THR A 310 18.11 -2.31 13.42
CA THR A 310 18.99 -1.14 13.61
C THR A 310 18.26 0.04 14.24
N ASN A 311 16.93 0.05 14.19
CA ASN A 311 16.08 1.20 14.51
C ASN A 311 16.46 2.48 13.72
N ARG A 312 17.21 2.35 12.62
CA ARG A 312 17.72 3.45 11.80
C ARG A 312 17.07 3.39 10.43
N ARG A 313 16.20 4.36 10.15
CA ARG A 313 15.46 4.46 8.88
C ARG A 313 16.28 5.11 7.77
N ILE A 314 17.09 6.11 8.12
CA ILE A 314 17.85 6.93 7.17
C ILE A 314 18.81 6.12 6.28
N PRO A 315 19.57 5.13 6.80
CA PRO A 315 20.43 4.32 5.94
C PRO A 315 19.68 3.59 4.82
N MET A 316 18.46 3.13 5.09
CA MET A 316 17.62 2.47 4.08
C MET A 316 17.09 3.44 3.03
N VAL A 317 16.75 4.67 3.43
CA VAL A 317 16.38 5.73 2.48
C VAL A 317 17.55 6.04 1.55
N ILE A 318 18.75 6.21 2.11
CA ILE A 318 19.96 6.48 1.33
C ILE A 318 20.22 5.34 0.36
N LEU A 319 20.16 4.09 0.85
CA LEU A 319 20.32 2.90 0.02
C LEU A 319 19.31 2.87 -1.12
N ALA A 320 18.02 3.06 -0.84
CA ALA A 320 16.97 3.06 -1.85
C ALA A 320 17.21 4.16 -2.91
N GLY A 321 17.54 5.38 -2.50
CA GLY A 321 17.82 6.48 -3.42
C GLY A 321 19.06 6.23 -4.28
N VAL A 322 20.15 5.74 -3.70
CA VAL A 322 21.40 5.43 -4.44
C VAL A 322 21.17 4.31 -5.46
N LEU A 323 20.46 3.24 -5.08
CA LEU A 323 20.14 2.16 -6.00
C LEU A 323 19.26 2.65 -7.17
N GLN A 324 18.26 3.48 -6.90
CA GLN A 324 17.42 4.06 -7.97
C GLN A 324 18.18 5.07 -8.84
N LEU A 325 19.15 5.80 -8.28
CA LEU A 325 20.05 6.64 -9.06
C LEU A 325 20.89 5.82 -10.03
N LEU A 326 21.46 4.71 -9.57
CA LEU A 326 22.22 3.78 -10.40
C LEU A 326 21.35 3.20 -11.52
N VAL A 327 20.12 2.78 -11.21
CA VAL A 327 19.15 2.29 -12.21
C VAL A 327 18.88 3.36 -13.27
N ALA A 328 18.60 4.60 -12.86
CA ALA A 328 18.31 5.69 -13.77
C ALA A 328 19.51 6.02 -14.68
N ILE A 329 20.74 6.00 -14.16
CA ILE A 329 21.96 6.24 -14.94
C ILE A 329 22.20 5.09 -15.92
N LEU A 330 22.07 3.83 -15.49
CA LEU A 330 22.27 2.66 -16.36
C LEU A 330 21.27 2.66 -17.53
N LEU A 331 19.99 2.91 -17.25
CA LEU A 331 18.95 2.94 -18.28
C LEU A 331 19.01 4.19 -19.18
N LEU A 332 19.70 5.25 -18.74
CA LEU A 332 19.94 6.43 -19.57
C LEU A 332 20.98 6.18 -20.66
N VAL A 333 21.90 5.22 -20.48
CA VAL A 333 22.93 4.87 -21.47
C VAL A 333 22.30 4.08 -22.63
N PRO A 334 22.30 4.62 -23.87
CA PRO A 334 21.56 4.01 -24.98
C PRO A 334 22.20 2.71 -25.52
N ASN A 335 23.51 2.52 -25.36
CA ASN A 335 24.25 1.38 -25.93
C ASN A 335 24.58 0.29 -24.88
N LEU A 336 23.73 0.13 -23.87
CA LEU A 336 23.93 -0.88 -22.84
C LEU A 336 23.66 -2.28 -23.42
N SER A 337 24.47 -3.28 -23.04
CA SER A 337 24.22 -4.66 -23.47
C SER A 337 22.87 -5.17 -22.94
N THR A 338 22.25 -6.12 -23.65
CA THR A 338 20.98 -6.74 -23.24
C THR A 338 21.02 -7.22 -21.78
N ALA A 339 22.13 -7.84 -21.36
CA ALA A 339 22.34 -8.26 -19.98
C ALA A 339 22.39 -7.08 -18.99
N GLY A 340 23.02 -5.96 -19.37
CA GLY A 340 23.06 -4.75 -18.56
C GLY A 340 21.67 -4.13 -18.38
N VAL A 341 20.83 -4.13 -19.43
CA VAL A 341 19.47 -3.60 -19.36
C VAL A 341 18.60 -4.47 -18.45
N LEU A 342 18.70 -5.80 -18.58
CA LEU A 342 18.02 -6.74 -17.68
C LEU A 342 18.45 -6.54 -16.23
N PHE A 343 19.75 -6.39 -15.98
CA PHE A 343 20.27 -6.10 -14.64
C PHE A 343 19.69 -4.80 -14.07
N ALA A 344 19.64 -3.72 -14.86
CA ALA A 344 19.07 -2.45 -14.43
C ALA A 344 17.57 -2.55 -14.11
N PHE A 345 16.79 -3.30 -14.91
CA PHE A 345 15.37 -3.53 -14.61
C PHE A 345 15.14 -4.39 -13.37
N TYR A 346 15.96 -5.42 -13.13
CA TYR A 346 15.89 -6.18 -11.87
C TYR A 346 16.27 -5.32 -10.67
N LEU A 347 17.31 -4.50 -10.80
CA LEU A 347 17.73 -3.55 -9.77
C LEU A 347 16.64 -2.50 -9.49
N ALA A 348 15.84 -2.12 -10.49
CA ALA A 348 14.70 -1.22 -10.31
C ALA A 348 13.69 -1.74 -9.27
N GLY A 349 13.54 -3.07 -9.11
CA GLY A 349 12.70 -3.70 -8.08
C GLY A 349 13.04 -3.27 -6.65
N THR A 350 14.27 -2.82 -6.39
CA THR A 350 14.67 -2.30 -5.08
C THR A 350 13.96 -1.00 -4.66
N SER A 351 13.21 -0.36 -5.56
CA SER A 351 12.43 0.86 -5.27
C SER A 351 11.40 0.63 -4.16
N TYR A 352 10.89 -0.60 -4.04
CA TYR A 352 9.87 -0.97 -3.05
C TYR A 352 10.32 -0.87 -1.58
N ILE A 353 11.63 -0.68 -1.33
CA ILE A 353 12.17 -0.37 0.00
C ILE A 353 11.50 0.88 0.61
N VAL A 354 11.07 1.83 -0.22
CA VAL A 354 10.54 3.12 0.23
C VAL A 354 9.20 2.99 0.96
N ASN A 355 8.32 2.09 0.51
CA ASN A 355 6.97 1.92 1.05
C ASN A 355 6.90 1.69 2.57
N PRO A 356 7.54 0.65 3.14
CA PRO A 356 7.48 0.39 4.58
C PRO A 356 8.19 1.46 5.40
N VAL A 357 9.28 2.04 4.88
CA VAL A 357 10.01 3.14 5.53
C VAL A 357 9.06 4.31 5.71
N MET A 358 8.37 4.69 4.64
CA MET A 358 7.55 5.88 4.56
C MET A 358 6.27 5.79 5.38
N TYR A 359 5.44 4.79 5.11
CA TYR A 359 4.18 4.61 5.85
C TYR A 359 4.42 4.23 7.30
N GLY A 360 5.46 3.43 7.57
CA GLY A 360 5.86 3.12 8.93
C GLY A 360 6.29 4.37 9.70
N TRP A 361 7.05 5.28 9.07
CA TRP A 361 7.53 6.50 9.74
C TRP A 361 6.40 7.52 9.95
N ALA A 362 5.56 7.72 8.92
CA ALA A 362 4.38 8.57 9.01
C ALA A 362 3.43 8.09 10.13
N SER A 363 3.18 6.79 10.21
CA SER A 363 2.34 6.20 11.25
C SER A 363 2.87 6.51 12.65
N ILE A 364 4.19 6.44 12.87
CA ILE A 364 4.82 6.71 14.16
C ILE A 364 4.79 8.19 14.53
N ILE A 365 5.07 9.08 13.57
CA ILE A 365 5.00 10.53 13.78
C ILE A 365 3.57 10.90 14.20
N CYS A 366 2.57 10.43 13.48
CA CYS A 366 1.17 10.69 13.79
C CYS A 366 0.71 10.04 15.10
N GLN A 367 1.22 8.85 15.43
CA GLN A 367 0.87 8.15 16.68
C GLN A 367 1.31 8.92 17.93
N ARG A 368 2.45 9.62 17.89
CA ARG A 368 2.93 10.44 19.03
C ARG A 368 1.99 11.60 19.35
N ASN A 369 1.26 12.12 18.36
CA ASN A 369 0.36 13.23 18.56
C ASN A 369 -0.93 12.85 19.32
N GLY A 370 -1.19 11.55 19.54
CA GLY A 370 -2.36 11.05 20.27
C GLY A 370 -3.71 11.30 19.58
N ASP A 371 -3.69 11.59 18.28
CA ASP A 371 -4.84 12.01 17.47
C ASP A 371 -5.14 10.99 16.36
N ASP A 372 -5.91 9.96 16.71
CA ASP A 372 -6.20 8.81 15.84
C ASP A 372 -7.00 9.20 14.59
N ALA A 373 -7.96 10.12 14.72
CA ALA A 373 -8.73 10.62 13.58
C ALA A 373 -7.83 11.36 12.57
N SER A 374 -6.93 12.22 13.05
CA SER A 374 -5.98 12.90 12.16
C SER A 374 -4.99 11.93 11.51
N ARG A 375 -4.53 10.92 12.27
CA ARG A 375 -3.60 9.91 11.79
C ARG A 375 -4.21 9.11 10.66
N SER A 376 -5.44 8.63 10.82
CA SER A 376 -6.19 7.96 9.76
C SER A 376 -6.23 8.85 8.51
N VAL A 377 -6.75 10.08 8.62
CA VAL A 377 -6.90 10.96 7.47
C VAL A 377 -5.57 11.26 6.77
N ILE A 378 -4.48 11.49 7.51
CA ILE A 378 -3.15 11.71 6.91
C ILE A 378 -2.70 10.48 6.12
N LEU A 379 -2.82 9.27 6.67
CA LEU A 379 -2.42 8.04 5.98
C LEU A 379 -3.22 7.81 4.69
N TYR A 380 -4.53 8.07 4.73
CA TYR A 380 -5.41 7.99 3.56
C TYR A 380 -5.09 9.07 2.51
N ILE A 381 -4.77 10.30 2.92
CA ILE A 381 -4.35 11.38 2.01
C ILE A 381 -3.00 11.06 1.36
N MET A 382 -2.04 10.49 2.10
CA MET A 382 -0.78 10.02 1.52
C MET A 382 -1.03 9.01 0.39
N SER A 383 -1.92 8.05 0.60
CA SER A 383 -2.28 7.05 -0.42
C SER A 383 -3.06 7.66 -1.59
N MET A 384 -3.91 8.67 -1.33
CA MET A 384 -4.61 9.42 -2.37
C MET A 384 -3.63 10.17 -3.29
N VAL A 385 -2.68 10.91 -2.72
CA VAL A 385 -1.70 11.68 -3.48
C VAL A 385 -0.81 10.76 -4.34
N GLN A 386 -0.44 9.59 -3.83
CA GLN A 386 0.27 8.56 -4.61
C GLN A 386 -0.54 8.06 -5.80
N SER A 387 -1.83 7.78 -5.58
CA SER A 387 -2.73 7.30 -6.63
C SER A 387 -2.90 8.33 -7.75
N ILE A 388 -3.04 9.60 -7.38
CA ILE A 388 -3.13 10.72 -8.33
C ILE A 388 -1.85 10.83 -9.14
N LEU A 389 -0.69 10.81 -8.47
CA LEU A 389 0.60 10.90 -9.15
C LEU A 389 0.77 9.79 -10.18
N TYR A 390 0.47 8.54 -9.80
CA TYR A 390 0.60 7.37 -10.67
C TYR A 390 -0.15 7.54 -12.01
N THR A 391 -1.36 8.11 -11.99
CA THR A 391 -2.16 8.35 -13.20
C THR A 391 -1.49 9.30 -14.19
N PHE A 392 -0.90 10.39 -13.71
CA PHE A 392 -0.31 11.42 -14.59
C PHE A 392 1.13 11.10 -14.97
N TRP A 393 1.88 10.46 -14.06
CA TRP A 393 3.31 10.24 -14.21
C TRP A 393 3.65 9.35 -15.40
N GLY A 394 2.89 8.26 -15.60
CA GLY A 394 3.08 7.35 -16.73
C GLY A 394 2.85 8.04 -18.07
N ILE A 395 1.82 8.88 -18.15
CA ILE A 395 1.46 9.61 -19.38
C ILE A 395 2.52 10.68 -19.70
N ALA A 396 2.98 11.41 -18.69
CA ALA A 396 3.87 12.56 -18.88
C ALA A 396 5.33 12.16 -19.18
N PHE A 397 5.85 11.14 -18.48
CA PHE A 397 7.28 10.81 -18.50
C PHE A 397 7.61 9.47 -19.16
N TYR A 398 6.63 8.58 -19.25
CA TYR A 398 6.80 7.20 -19.71
C TYR A 398 5.77 6.79 -20.77
N PRO A 399 5.53 7.62 -21.81
CA PRO A 399 4.52 7.27 -22.81
C PRO A 399 4.95 6.01 -23.58
N ALA A 400 3.97 5.19 -23.96
CA ALA A 400 4.23 3.96 -24.72
C ALA A 400 4.85 4.23 -26.11
N THR A 401 4.70 5.45 -26.65
CA THR A 401 5.31 5.89 -27.91
C THR A 401 6.83 5.96 -27.85
N ASP A 402 7.39 6.17 -26.66
CA ASP A 402 8.83 6.35 -26.46
C ASP A 402 9.52 5.00 -26.15
N ALA A 403 8.77 3.88 -26.17
CA ALA A 403 9.36 2.54 -26.05
C ALA A 403 10.33 2.28 -27.21
N PRO A 404 11.51 1.67 -26.99
CA PRO A 404 12.03 1.09 -25.74
C PRO A 404 12.87 2.04 -24.87
N TYR A 405 12.97 3.34 -25.19
CA TYR A 405 13.91 4.27 -24.56
C TYR A 405 13.24 5.56 -24.05
N TRP A 406 12.94 5.60 -22.74
CA TRP A 406 12.27 6.72 -22.09
C TRP A 406 13.26 7.75 -21.52
N LYS A 407 14.00 8.46 -22.40
CA LYS A 407 15.01 9.46 -21.99
C LYS A 407 14.47 10.48 -20.97
N LYS A 408 13.26 11.01 -21.21
CA LYS A 408 12.61 11.99 -20.33
C LYS A 408 12.38 11.41 -18.95
N GLY A 409 11.81 10.20 -18.88
CA GLY A 409 11.54 9.51 -17.61
C GLY A 409 12.80 9.23 -16.80
N TYR A 410 13.88 8.76 -17.43
CA TYR A 410 15.13 8.49 -16.73
C TYR A 410 15.80 9.75 -16.17
N ILE A 411 15.79 10.86 -16.90
CA ILE A 411 16.28 12.16 -16.40
C ILE A 411 15.43 12.64 -15.22
N THR A 412 14.10 12.55 -15.34
CA THR A 412 13.19 12.91 -14.24
C THR A 412 13.47 12.05 -12.99
N MET A 413 13.75 10.76 -13.15
CA MET A 413 14.06 9.87 -12.02
C MET A 413 15.28 10.33 -11.22
N ILE A 414 16.34 10.81 -11.90
CA ILE A 414 17.52 11.37 -11.24
C ILE A 414 17.13 12.57 -10.37
N VAL A 415 16.30 13.48 -10.90
CA VAL A 415 15.80 14.64 -10.15
C VAL A 415 14.95 14.21 -8.95
N VAL A 416 14.09 13.21 -9.14
CA VAL A 416 13.25 12.65 -8.06
C VAL A 416 14.09 12.06 -6.93
N VAL A 417 15.22 11.39 -7.22
CA VAL A 417 16.12 10.88 -6.16
C VAL A 417 16.65 12.02 -5.28
N PHE A 418 17.10 13.12 -5.87
CA PHE A 418 17.57 14.27 -5.08
C PHE A 418 16.44 14.94 -4.31
N ALA A 419 15.25 15.07 -4.91
CA ALA A 419 14.06 15.54 -4.22
C ALA A 419 13.65 14.60 -3.07
N PHE A 420 13.86 13.29 -3.22
CA PHE A 420 13.60 12.31 -2.19
C PHE A 420 14.52 12.52 -0.98
N PHE A 421 15.83 12.69 -1.18
CA PHE A 421 16.73 13.02 -0.08
C PHE A 421 16.37 14.34 0.62
N GLY A 422 15.99 15.37 -0.14
CA GLY A 422 15.53 16.65 0.42
C GLY A 422 14.25 16.49 1.26
N SER A 423 13.27 15.75 0.76
CA SER A 423 12.02 15.48 1.50
C SER A 423 12.24 14.57 2.72
N THR A 424 13.18 13.63 2.67
CA THR A 424 13.60 12.87 3.87
C THR A 424 14.17 13.77 4.95
N ALA A 425 14.99 14.77 4.59
CA ALA A 425 15.52 15.72 5.57
C ALA A 425 14.39 16.53 6.24
N ALA A 426 13.35 16.93 5.47
CA ALA A 426 12.16 17.59 6.01
C ALA A 426 11.36 16.68 6.96
N VAL A 427 11.19 15.40 6.63
CA VAL A 427 10.54 14.41 7.51
C VAL A 427 11.38 14.13 8.76
N GLN A 428 12.70 14.11 8.65
CA GLN A 428 13.59 13.97 9.81
C GLN A 428 13.49 15.17 10.75
N TRP A 429 13.43 16.39 10.20
CA TRP A 429 13.19 17.59 10.98
C TRP A 429 11.82 17.51 11.69
N LEU A 430 10.79 17.06 10.98
CA LEU A 430 9.46 16.85 11.56
C LEU A 430 9.50 15.81 12.69
N ASP A 431 10.14 14.66 12.49
CA ASP A 431 10.27 13.60 13.50
C ASP A 431 10.99 14.10 14.77
N THR A 432 12.07 14.88 14.61
CA THR A 432 12.79 15.48 15.72
C THR A 432 11.91 16.50 16.45
N ARG A 433 11.19 17.36 15.73
CA ARG A 433 10.26 18.32 16.31
C ARG A 433 9.15 17.63 17.10
N SER A 434 8.53 16.60 16.54
CA SER A 434 7.48 15.82 17.21
C SER A 434 8.01 15.12 18.47
N LYS A 435 9.27 14.66 18.51
CA LYS A 435 9.88 14.11 19.73
C LYS A 435 10.02 15.16 20.82
N ILE A 436 10.48 16.36 20.47
CA ILE A 436 10.65 17.46 21.42
C ILE A 436 9.29 17.86 22.00
N THR A 437 8.27 18.06 21.15
CA THR A 437 6.92 18.41 21.61
C THR A 437 6.35 17.34 22.55
N ALA A 438 6.45 16.05 22.17
CA ALA A 438 5.95 14.97 23.01
C ALA A 438 6.69 14.87 24.36
N SER A 439 8.01 15.13 24.38
CA SER A 439 8.79 15.15 25.62
C SER A 439 8.36 16.30 26.53
N SER A 440 8.19 17.51 25.98
CA SER A 440 7.75 18.66 26.77
C SER A 440 6.34 18.48 27.34
N GLU A 441 5.43 17.86 26.58
CA GLU A 441 4.07 17.59 27.06
C GLU A 441 4.06 16.53 28.16
N ALA A 442 4.87 15.48 28.03
CA ALA A 442 5.02 14.47 29.07
C ALA A 442 5.52 15.10 30.38
N GLU A 443 6.52 15.98 30.29
CA GLU A 443 7.08 16.70 31.44
C GLU A 443 6.03 17.56 32.16
N VAL A 444 5.16 18.26 31.41
CA VAL A 444 4.05 19.03 31.99
C VAL A 444 3.06 18.13 32.74
N VAL A 445 2.68 16.99 32.16
CA VAL A 445 1.75 16.04 32.82
C VAL A 445 2.36 15.45 34.09
N TYR A 446 3.66 15.14 34.08
CA TYR A 446 4.36 14.69 35.29
C TYR A 446 4.31 15.75 36.40
N ILE A 447 4.59 17.02 36.08
CA ILE A 447 4.54 18.13 37.05
C ILE A 447 3.11 18.33 37.60
N GLU A 448 2.08 18.25 36.75
CA GLU A 448 0.68 18.33 37.19
C GLU A 448 0.29 17.16 38.11
N SER A 449 0.81 15.94 37.84
CA SER A 449 0.55 14.78 38.69
C SER A 449 1.23 14.86 40.06
N GLU A 450 2.49 15.33 40.13
CA GLU A 450 3.19 15.54 41.40
C GLU A 450 2.51 16.63 42.22
N THR A 451 2.11 17.74 41.59
CA THR A 451 1.41 18.83 42.28
C THR A 451 0.01 18.45 42.76
N ALA A 452 -0.66 17.52 42.09
CA ALA A 452 -1.94 16.96 42.55
C ALA A 452 -1.74 16.00 43.75
N ASP A 453 -0.70 15.17 43.72
CA ASP A 453 -0.38 14.24 44.82
C ASP A 453 0.10 14.99 46.08
N ASP A 454 0.81 16.10 45.91
CA ASP A 454 1.21 17.00 47.00
C ASP A 454 0.04 17.78 47.61
N ARG A 455 -1.03 18.05 46.85
CA ARG A 455 -2.27 18.64 47.38
C ARG A 455 -3.05 17.61 48.19
N ASN A 456 -3.18 16.39 47.70
CA ASN A 456 -3.86 15.29 48.41
C ASN A 456 -3.15 14.83 49.70
N LYS A 457 -1.87 15.13 49.88
CA LYS A 457 -1.13 14.87 51.14
C LYS A 457 -1.25 15.98 52.18
N LYS A 458 -1.79 17.15 51.81
CA LYS A 458 -1.95 18.31 52.70
C LYS A 458 -3.37 18.51 53.23
N ASP A 459 -4.34 17.81 52.66
CA ASP A 459 -5.71 17.63 53.18
C ASP A 459 -5.80 16.30 53.94
#